data_AF-A0A4Q3IGW1-F1
#
_entry.id   AF-A0A4Q3IGW1-F1
#
_cell.length_a   1.000
_cell.length_b   1.000
_cell.length_c   1.000
_cell.angle_alpha   90.00
_cell.angle_beta   90.00
_cell.angle_gamma   90.00
#
_symmetry.space_group_name_H-M   'P 1'
#
loop_
_entity.id
_entity.type
_entity.pdbx_description
1 polymer ?
#
loop_
_entity_poly.entity_id
_entity_poly.type
_entity_poly.pdbx_seq_one_letter_code
_entity_poly.pdbx_strand_id
1 'polypeptide(L)'
;MNVFTHPRVARDAAVAAEHLDGEGSVQVMLDPSVEIGAAKVFAIYGKGGIGKSTTSSNLSVAFSKLGKRVLQIGCDPKHDSTFTLTKSLIPTVIDILEGVDFHTEELRAEDFVFEGYNGVRCVEAGGPPAGTGCGGYVVGQTVKLLKEHHL
;
A
#
# COMPACT_ATOMS: atom_id res chain seq x y z
N MET A 1 6.28 1.89 -3.09
CA MET A 1 6.00 0.77 -4.01
C MET A 1 4.85 1.19 -4.91
N ASN A 2 4.93 0.93 -6.22
CA ASN A 2 3.83 1.21 -7.15
C ASN A 2 3.31 -0.12 -7.71
N VAL A 3 2.01 -0.35 -7.61
CA VAL A 3 1.30 -1.53 -8.11
C VAL A 3 0.39 -1.09 -9.26
N PHE A 4 0.51 -1.74 -10.42
CA PHE A 4 -0.25 -1.38 -11.63
C PHE A 4 -1.01 -2.59 -12.15
N THR A 5 -2.32 -2.50 -12.34
CA THR A 5 -3.09 -3.59 -12.96
C THR A 5 -3.44 -3.28 -14.42
N HIS A 6 -3.55 -4.34 -15.23
CA HIS A 6 -3.97 -4.28 -16.64
C HIS A 6 -5.44 -3.81 -16.80
N PRO A 7 -5.83 -3.35 -18.03
CA PRO A 7 -7.12 -2.69 -18.27
C PRO A 7 -8.32 -3.58 -17.90
N ARG A 8 -9.47 -2.94 -17.61
CA ARG A 8 -10.72 -3.55 -17.12
C ARG A 8 -11.07 -4.85 -17.88
N VAL A 9 -10.80 -6.00 -17.29
CA VAL A 9 -11.45 -7.25 -17.68
C VAL A 9 -12.02 -7.86 -16.41
N ALA A 10 -13.31 -8.21 -16.48
CA ALA A 10 -14.12 -8.69 -15.38
C ALA A 10 -13.55 -9.99 -14.78
N ARG A 11 -13.30 -9.97 -13.47
CA ARG A 11 -13.48 -11.15 -12.63
C ARG A 11 -13.48 -10.76 -11.15
N ASP A 12 -14.66 -10.41 -10.68
CA ASP A 12 -15.08 -10.68 -9.31
C ASP A 12 -15.35 -12.20 -9.23
N ALA A 13 -14.51 -12.93 -8.50
CA ALA A 13 -14.86 -14.25 -8.01
C ALA A 13 -14.08 -14.48 -6.71
N ALA A 14 -14.83 -14.41 -5.60
CA ALA A 14 -14.34 -14.61 -4.24
C ALA A 14 -13.58 -15.94 -4.11
N VAL A 15 -12.40 -15.89 -3.52
CA VAL A 15 -11.67 -17.07 -3.04
C VAL A 15 -11.60 -16.93 -1.53
N ALA A 16 -12.35 -17.77 -0.83
CA ALA A 16 -12.27 -17.92 0.61
C ALA A 16 -10.91 -18.54 0.97
N ALA A 17 -10.15 -17.92 1.86
CA ALA A 17 -8.89 -18.46 2.36
C ALA A 17 -9.02 -18.75 3.87
N GLU A 18 -8.66 -19.99 4.24
CA GLU A 18 -8.64 -20.48 5.61
C GLU A 18 -7.59 -19.75 6.47
N HIS A 19 -7.96 -19.54 7.72
CA HIS A 19 -7.28 -18.73 8.72
C HIS A 19 -6.22 -19.57 9.46
N LEU A 20 -4.96 -19.15 9.40
CA LEU A 20 -3.87 -19.70 10.23
C LEU A 20 -3.00 -18.54 10.75
N ASP A 21 -3.38 -17.97 11.88
CA ASP A 21 -2.63 -16.91 12.60
C ASP A 21 -1.79 -17.50 13.75
N GLY A 22 -0.57 -16.99 13.94
CA GLY A 22 0.36 -17.37 15.00
C GLY A 22 1.36 -16.25 15.35
N GLU A 23 1.66 -16.12 16.64
CA GLU A 23 2.25 -14.95 17.33
C GLU A 23 3.60 -14.42 16.79
N GLY A 24 3.73 -13.08 16.81
CA GLY A 24 5.02 -12.40 16.97
C GLY A 24 5.90 -12.29 15.71
N SER A 25 5.68 -11.26 14.91
CA SER A 25 6.52 -10.88 13.76
C SER A 25 6.72 -11.97 12.70
N VAL A 26 5.61 -12.41 12.10
CA VAL A 26 5.64 -13.31 10.94
C VAL A 26 6.21 -12.54 9.75
N GLN A 27 7.38 -12.95 9.26
CA GLN A 27 7.81 -12.59 7.91
C GLN A 27 6.70 -13.03 6.96
N VAL A 28 6.07 -12.10 6.26
CA VAL A 28 5.02 -12.40 5.28
C VAL A 28 5.63 -13.28 4.20
N MET A 29 5.44 -14.59 4.32
CA MET A 29 5.78 -15.54 3.28
C MET A 29 4.72 -15.39 2.19
N LEU A 30 5.18 -15.13 0.95
CA LEU A 30 4.31 -15.22 -0.20
C LEU A 30 3.77 -16.66 -0.24
N ASP A 31 2.45 -16.78 -0.18
CA ASP A 31 1.81 -18.05 -0.42
C ASP A 31 2.04 -18.39 -1.90
N PRO A 32 2.74 -19.49 -2.21
CA PRO A 32 3.09 -19.85 -3.58
C PRO A 32 1.86 -20.16 -4.45
N SER A 33 0.67 -20.31 -3.85
CA SER A 33 -0.60 -20.49 -4.57
C SER A 33 -1.29 -19.18 -4.95
N VAL A 34 -0.82 -18.03 -4.43
CA VAL A 34 -1.36 -16.71 -4.79
C VAL A 34 -0.83 -16.31 -6.16
N GLU A 35 -1.64 -16.54 -7.19
CA GLU A 35 -1.44 -15.93 -8.51
C GLU A 35 -1.78 -14.44 -8.41
N ILE A 36 -0.77 -13.57 -8.32
CA ILE A 36 -0.94 -12.11 -8.44
C ILE A 36 -1.38 -11.83 -9.88
N GLY A 37 -2.68 -11.82 -10.13
CA GLY A 37 -3.26 -11.64 -11.46
C GLY A 37 -2.79 -10.33 -12.11
N ALA A 38 -2.03 -10.43 -13.20
CA ALA A 38 -1.75 -9.38 -14.19
C ALA A 38 -1.15 -8.04 -13.73
N ALA A 39 -0.88 -7.84 -12.43
CA ALA A 39 -0.35 -6.58 -11.91
C ALA A 39 1.18 -6.52 -12.09
N LYS A 40 1.69 -5.46 -12.72
CA LYS A 40 3.13 -5.18 -12.73
C LYS A 40 3.46 -4.37 -11.48
N VAL A 41 4.35 -4.91 -10.66
CA VAL A 41 4.75 -4.33 -9.37
C VAL A 41 6.15 -3.74 -9.50
N PHE A 42 6.31 -2.49 -9.07
CA PHE A 42 7.59 -1.78 -9.10
C PHE A 42 7.95 -1.28 -7.70
N ALA A 43 9.17 -1.60 -7.26
CA ALA A 43 9.73 -1.08 -6.03
C ALA A 43 10.82 -0.06 -6.36
N ILE A 44 10.65 1.17 -5.87
CA ILE A 44 11.55 2.30 -6.14
C ILE A 44 12.36 2.57 -4.87
N TYR A 45 13.65 2.29 -4.93
CA TYR A 45 14.60 2.47 -3.83
C TYR A 45 15.61 3.58 -4.12
N GLY A 46 16.34 3.99 -3.09
CA GLY A 46 17.34 5.05 -3.18
C GLY A 46 17.49 5.82 -1.87
N LYS A 47 18.59 6.61 -1.78
CA LYS A 47 18.91 7.43 -0.60
C LYS A 47 17.77 8.42 -0.26
N GLY A 48 17.71 8.86 0.99
CA GLY A 48 16.87 9.99 1.39
C GLY A 48 17.18 11.23 0.54
N GLY A 49 16.12 11.92 0.07
CA GLY A 49 16.26 13.14 -0.74
C GLY A 49 16.61 12.95 -2.21
N ILE A 50 16.84 11.73 -2.70
CA ILE A 50 17.22 11.50 -4.11
C ILE A 50 16.08 11.71 -5.12
N GLY A 51 14.84 11.91 -4.65
CA GLY A 51 13.67 12.13 -5.51
C GLY A 51 12.75 10.91 -5.71
N LYS A 52 12.83 9.87 -4.87
CA LYS A 52 11.98 8.65 -4.98
C LYS A 52 10.49 8.97 -5.10
N SER A 53 9.95 9.77 -4.17
CA SER A 53 8.53 10.15 -4.14
C SER A 53 8.14 10.95 -5.39
N THR A 54 9.01 11.86 -5.81
CA THR A 54 8.83 12.67 -7.03
C THR A 54 8.75 11.78 -8.27
N THR A 55 9.69 10.84 -8.44
CA THR A 55 9.68 9.89 -9.55
C THR A 55 8.46 8.98 -9.49
N SER A 56 8.14 8.43 -8.31
CA SER A 56 7.03 7.49 -8.11
C SER A 56 5.69 8.12 -8.48
N SER A 57 5.40 9.31 -7.96
CA SER A 57 4.13 10.02 -8.23
C SER A 57 3.97 10.40 -9.69
N ASN A 58 5.02 10.93 -10.33
CA ASN A 58 4.95 11.26 -11.76
C ASN A 58 4.80 10.01 -12.63
N LEU A 59 5.46 8.91 -12.28
CA LEU A 59 5.30 7.63 -12.96
C LEU A 59 3.87 7.10 -12.81
N SER A 60 3.29 7.18 -11.62
CA SER A 60 1.89 6.81 -11.35
C SER A 60 0.90 7.61 -12.20
N VAL A 61 1.10 8.93 -12.32
CA VAL A 61 0.29 9.79 -13.20
C VAL A 61 0.49 9.42 -14.68
N ALA A 62 1.72 9.14 -15.11
CA ALA A 62 1.98 8.74 -16.48
C ALA A 62 1.22 7.45 -16.84
N PHE A 63 1.27 6.44 -15.96
CA PHE A 63 0.52 5.20 -16.17
C PHE A 63 -1.00 5.39 -16.11
N SER A 64 -1.53 6.24 -15.22
CA SER A 64 -2.97 6.51 -15.19
C SER A 64 -3.44 7.22 -16.47
N LYS A 65 -2.63 8.14 -17.01
CA LYS A 65 -2.91 8.77 -18.32
C LYS A 65 -2.83 7.80 -19.49
N LEU A 66 -2.10 6.69 -19.36
CA LEU A 66 -2.08 5.56 -20.31
C LEU A 66 -3.24 4.57 -20.08
N GLY A 67 -4.25 4.95 -19.28
CA GLY A 67 -5.44 4.15 -19.01
C GLY A 67 -5.22 2.96 -18.07
N LYS A 68 -4.11 2.96 -17.30
CA LYS A 68 -3.84 1.90 -16.32
C LYS A 68 -4.44 2.25 -14.97
N ARG A 69 -4.88 1.24 -14.23
CA ARG A 69 -5.22 1.39 -12.82
C ARG A 69 -3.93 1.36 -12.01
N VAL A 70 -3.77 2.32 -11.12
CA VAL A 70 -2.53 2.51 -10.35
C VAL A 70 -2.85 2.61 -8.88
N LEU A 71 -2.10 1.85 -8.08
CA LEU A 71 -2.03 1.97 -6.64
C LEU A 71 -0.60 2.34 -6.25
N GLN A 72 -0.42 3.50 -5.63
CA GLN A 72 0.85 3.94 -5.07
C GLN A 72 0.84 3.78 -3.55
N ILE A 73 1.83 3.07 -3.03
CA ILE A 73 1.99 2.77 -1.61
C ILE A 73 3.27 3.45 -1.14
N GLY A 74 3.17 4.45 -0.27
CA GLY A 74 4.30 5.03 0.43
C GLY A 74 4.79 4.08 1.52
N CYS A 75 6.09 3.75 1.50
CA CYS A 75 6.72 2.82 2.45
C CYS A 75 7.90 3.49 3.17
N ASP A 76 7.80 4.80 3.40
CA ASP A 76 8.83 5.60 4.04
C ASP A 76 8.22 6.26 5.29
N PRO A 77 8.90 6.24 6.46
CA PRO A 77 8.40 6.88 7.67
C PRO A 77 8.15 8.38 7.52
N LYS A 78 8.69 9.03 6.47
CA LYS A 78 8.39 10.42 6.12
C LYS A 78 6.95 10.64 5.62
N HIS A 79 6.26 9.58 5.17
CA HIS A 79 4.84 9.56 4.78
C HIS A 79 4.37 10.66 3.82
N ASP A 80 5.24 11.10 2.91
CA ASP A 80 4.95 12.14 1.91
C ASP A 80 5.05 11.63 0.47
N SER A 81 5.03 10.31 0.27
CA SER A 81 5.19 9.71 -1.06
C SER A 81 4.06 10.08 -2.01
N THR A 82 2.83 10.13 -1.50
CA THR A 82 1.57 10.34 -2.23
C THR A 82 1.07 11.79 -2.18
N PHE A 83 1.71 12.65 -1.37
CA PHE A 83 1.31 14.05 -1.15
C PHE A 83 1.01 14.82 -2.45
N THR A 84 1.84 14.66 -3.48
CA THR A 84 1.64 15.38 -4.75
C THR A 84 0.44 14.89 -5.55
N LEU A 85 -0.02 13.65 -5.31
CA LEU A 85 -1.19 13.04 -5.95
C LEU A 85 -2.48 13.45 -5.24
N THR A 86 -2.48 13.46 -3.91
CA THR A 86 -3.65 13.73 -3.04
C THR A 86 -3.81 15.21 -2.70
N LYS A 87 -2.75 16.01 -2.83
CA LYS A 87 -2.66 17.42 -2.40
C LYS A 87 -2.80 17.64 -0.88
N SER A 88 -2.66 16.57 -0.10
CA SER A 88 -2.70 16.58 1.36
C SER A 88 -1.84 15.45 1.91
N LEU A 89 -1.47 15.54 3.19
CA LEU A 89 -0.99 14.37 3.93
C LEU A 89 -2.23 13.56 4.31
N ILE A 90 -2.41 12.43 3.64
CA ILE A 90 -3.48 11.47 3.95
C ILE A 90 -3.14 10.75 5.27
N PRO A 91 -4.16 10.27 6.01
CA PRO A 91 -3.93 9.40 7.15
C PRO A 91 -3.05 8.20 6.76
N THR A 92 -2.08 7.88 7.61
CA THR A 92 -1.21 6.73 7.40
C THR A 92 -1.84 5.45 7.95
N VAL A 93 -1.36 4.29 7.52
CA VAL A 93 -1.80 3.00 8.02
C VAL A 93 -1.59 2.89 9.53
N ILE A 94 -0.50 3.44 10.07
CA ILE A 94 -0.32 3.46 11.53
C ILE A 94 -1.36 4.35 12.24
N ASP A 95 -1.70 5.53 11.70
CA ASP A 95 -2.73 6.39 12.29
C ASP A 95 -4.10 5.70 12.31
N ILE A 96 -4.41 4.94 11.25
CA ILE A 96 -5.67 4.22 11.11
C ILE A 96 -5.72 3.02 12.06
N LEU A 97 -4.62 2.27 12.18
CA LEU A 97 -4.50 1.17 13.14
C LEU A 97 -4.63 1.64 14.58
N GLU A 98 -4.03 2.78 14.94
CA GLU A 98 -4.20 3.39 16.27
C GLU A 98 -5.67 3.76 16.55
N GLY A 99 -6.41 4.20 15.53
CA GLY A 99 -7.83 4.52 15.64
C GLY A 99 -8.75 3.33 15.96
N VAL A 100 -8.30 2.10 15.70
CA VAL A 100 -9.02 0.85 15.97
C VAL A 100 -8.31 -0.02 17.01
N ASP A 101 -7.44 0.55 17.83
CA ASP A 101 -6.63 -0.16 18.85
C ASP A 101 -5.93 -1.41 18.28
N PHE A 102 -5.42 -1.29 17.05
CA PHE A 102 -4.70 -2.32 16.29
C PHE A 102 -5.52 -3.58 15.92
N HIS A 103 -6.86 -3.53 16.00
CA HIS A 103 -7.77 -4.56 15.51
C HIS A 103 -7.96 -4.47 13.99
N THR A 104 -7.07 -5.12 13.23
CA THR A 104 -7.06 -5.10 11.76
C THR A 104 -8.36 -5.60 11.11
N GLU A 105 -9.09 -6.49 11.78
CA GLU A 105 -10.37 -7.07 11.35
C GLU A 105 -11.50 -6.05 11.23
N GLU A 106 -11.36 -4.87 11.87
CA GLU A 106 -12.33 -3.78 11.78
C GLU A 106 -12.14 -2.90 10.55
N LEU A 107 -10.96 -2.99 9.92
CA LEU A 107 -10.59 -2.13 8.80
C LEU A 107 -11.18 -2.62 7.48
N ARG A 108 -11.50 -1.66 6.63
CA ARG A 108 -11.87 -1.86 5.23
C ARG A 108 -10.90 -1.15 4.32
N ALA A 109 -10.84 -1.57 3.06
CA ALA A 109 -9.97 -0.95 2.07
C ALA A 109 -10.22 0.56 1.94
N GLU A 110 -11.46 1.01 2.11
CA GLU A 110 -11.81 2.43 2.00
C GLU A 110 -11.23 3.30 3.12
N ASP A 111 -10.86 2.70 4.26
CA ASP A 111 -10.34 3.44 5.41
C ASP A 111 -8.89 3.89 5.19
N PHE A 112 -8.11 3.11 4.43
CA PHE A 112 -6.68 3.36 4.21
C PHE A 112 -6.28 3.56 2.75
N VAL A 113 -7.21 3.41 1.79
CA VAL A 113 -6.97 3.66 0.36
C VAL A 113 -7.68 4.93 -0.09
N PHE A 114 -6.89 5.94 -0.40
CA PHE A 114 -7.37 7.27 -0.79
C PHE A 114 -7.25 7.49 -2.29
N GLU A 115 -8.19 8.20 -2.90
CA GLU A 115 -8.11 8.57 -4.31
C GLU A 115 -7.29 9.86 -4.49
N GLY A 116 -6.32 9.82 -5.41
CA GLY A 116 -5.51 10.96 -5.83
C GLY A 116 -5.77 11.35 -7.29
N TYR A 117 -4.88 12.17 -7.84
CA TYR A 117 -4.99 12.69 -9.19
C TYR A 117 -5.23 11.60 -10.26
N ASN A 118 -6.22 11.82 -11.11
CA ASN A 118 -6.57 10.94 -12.24
C ASN A 118 -6.86 9.48 -11.82
N GLY A 119 -7.50 9.30 -10.66
CA GLY A 119 -7.93 7.99 -10.15
C GLY A 119 -6.79 7.10 -9.64
N VAL A 120 -5.59 7.66 -9.40
CA VAL A 120 -4.50 6.92 -8.76
C VAL A 120 -4.86 6.68 -7.30
N ARG A 121 -4.95 5.42 -6.89
CA ARG A 121 -5.18 5.04 -5.49
C ARG A 121 -3.89 5.20 -4.70
N CYS A 122 -3.99 5.67 -3.46
CA CYS A 122 -2.88 6.09 -2.63
C CYS A 122 -3.01 5.45 -1.24
N VAL A 123 -1.92 4.89 -0.74
CA VAL A 123 -1.78 4.39 0.63
C VAL A 123 -0.46 4.95 1.18
N GLU A 124 -0.43 5.36 2.44
CA GLU A 124 0.80 5.72 3.14
C GLU A 124 0.97 4.80 4.33
N ALA A 125 2.07 4.04 4.40
CA ALA A 125 2.32 3.20 5.55
C ALA A 125 2.50 4.06 6.82
N GLY A 126 3.28 5.13 6.71
CA GLY A 126 3.79 5.83 7.88
C GLY A 126 4.93 5.06 8.55
N GLY A 127 5.21 5.42 9.79
CA GLY A 127 6.21 4.78 10.60
C GLY A 127 5.99 5.09 12.08
N PRO A 128 6.56 4.27 12.97
CA PRO A 128 6.47 4.56 14.39
C PRO A 128 7.20 5.88 14.72
N PRO A 129 6.92 6.49 15.88
CA PRO A 129 7.68 7.63 16.37
C PRO A 129 9.20 7.40 16.31
N ALA A 130 9.95 8.47 16.07
CA ALA A 130 11.40 8.36 15.98
C ALA A 130 11.99 7.79 17.28
N GLY A 131 12.81 6.74 17.16
CA GLY A 131 13.44 6.08 18.30
C GLY A 131 12.61 4.96 18.93
N THR A 132 11.46 4.59 18.36
CA THR A 132 10.64 3.45 18.84
C THR A 132 10.52 2.35 17.79
N GLY A 133 10.67 1.10 18.24
CA GLY A 133 10.42 -0.10 17.43
C GLY A 133 11.33 -0.25 16.20
N CYS A 134 10.80 -0.96 15.19
CA CYS A 134 11.47 -1.20 13.91
C CYS A 134 10.81 -0.35 12.82
N GLY A 135 11.60 0.44 12.08
CA GLY A 135 11.08 1.29 11.00
C GLY A 135 10.39 0.52 9.86
N GLY A 136 10.62 -0.79 9.75
CA GLY A 136 9.95 -1.66 8.78
C GLY A 136 8.64 -2.29 9.27
N TYR A 137 8.30 -2.19 10.57
CA TYR A 137 7.12 -2.87 11.13
C TYR A 137 5.82 -2.45 10.45
N VAL A 138 5.59 -1.14 10.33
CA VAL A 138 4.36 -0.58 9.76
C VAL A 138 4.25 -0.89 8.26
N VAL A 139 5.37 -0.93 7.54
CA VAL A 139 5.41 -1.37 6.14
C VAL A 139 4.96 -2.83 6.03
N GLY A 140 5.40 -3.70 6.94
CA GLY A 140 4.93 -5.08 7.01
C GLY A 140 3.42 -5.18 7.24
N GLN A 141 2.88 -4.41 8.18
CA GLN A 141 1.43 -4.34 8.44
C GLN A 141 0.65 -3.83 7.23
N THR A 142 1.17 -2.81 6.55
CA THR A 142 0.56 -2.27 5.32
C THR A 142 0.46 -3.34 4.24
N VAL A 143 1.54 -4.13 4.03
CA VAL A 143 1.52 -5.22 3.05
C VAL A 143 0.56 -6.35 3.46
N LYS A 144 0.45 -6.64 4.76
CA LYS A 144 -0.54 -7.60 5.30
C LYS A 144 -1.97 -7.17 4.95
N LEU A 145 -2.34 -5.93 5.29
CA LEU A 145 -3.66 -5.37 4.98
C LEU A 145 -3.95 -5.40 3.47
N LEU A 146 -3.00 -5.00 2.63
CA LEU A 146 -3.18 -5.03 1.17
C LEU A 146 -3.48 -6.44 0.65
N LYS A 147 -2.83 -7.47 1.21
CA LYS A 147 -3.05 -8.87 0.83
C LYS A 147 -4.43 -9.36 1.29
N GLU A 148 -4.82 -9.04 2.52
CA GLU A 148 -6.12 -9.42 3.11
C GLU A 148 -7.31 -8.79 2.36
N HIS A 149 -7.14 -7.57 1.88
CA HIS A 149 -8.17 -6.87 1.10
C HIS A 149 -8.08 -7.12 -0.42
N HIS A 150 -7.22 -8.05 -0.87
CA HIS A 150 -7.05 -8.43 -2.27
C HIS A 150 -6.73 -7.24 -3.21
N LEU A 151 -5.85 -6.33 -2.77
CA LEU A 151 -5.44 -5.12 -3.49
C LEU A 151 -4.15 -5.28 -4.31
#